data_AF-A0A1E5W6X8-F1
#
_entry.id   AF-A0A1E5W6X8-F1
#
_cell.length_a   1.000
_cell.length_b   1.000
_cell.length_c   1.000
_cell.angle_alpha   90.00
_cell.angle_beta   90.00
_cell.angle_gamma   90.00
#
_symmetry.space_group_name_H-M   'P 1'
#
loop_
_entity.id
_entity.type
_entity.pdbx_description
1 polymer ?
#
loop_
_entity_poly.entity_id
_entity_poly.type
_entity_poly.pdbx_seq_one_letter_code
_entity_poly.pdbx_strand_id
1 'polypeptide(L)'
;MTAAVRCTGRIGVVASVAVNLAFLAMYIRRRYFGGGSRSDNKEITTVEPSKGKPPVTPDSIVNLDHGDPTLFEKFWLATGHRATIVIPGWQTMSYFSNLGGFCWFLEPWFEREVRRLHRLVGNAVVDGYYLLVGTGSTQLFQAALYALSPNEDGTPMSVVSPAPYYSVRTDPSFMMT
;
A
#
# COMPACT_ATOMS: atom_id res chain seq x y z
N MET A 1 -20.22 -60.51 19.66
CA MET A 1 -18.96 -59.75 19.74
C MET A 1 -19.15 -58.40 19.04
N THR A 2 -19.80 -57.42 19.67
CA THR A 2 -20.17 -56.17 18.94
C THR A 2 -20.34 -54.94 19.84
N ALA A 3 -19.74 -54.93 21.04
CA ALA A 3 -19.75 -53.78 21.94
C ALA A 3 -18.34 -53.21 22.24
N ALA A 4 -17.30 -54.04 22.17
CA ALA A 4 -15.94 -53.67 22.57
C ALA A 4 -15.18 -52.78 21.55
N VAL A 5 -15.66 -52.65 20.31
CA VAL A 5 -14.95 -51.91 19.24
C VAL A 5 -15.40 -50.44 19.13
N ARG A 6 -16.55 -50.05 19.73
CA ARG A 6 -17.05 -48.66 19.64
C ARG A 6 -16.51 -47.71 20.71
N CYS A 7 -16.02 -48.21 21.85
CA CYS A 7 -15.52 -47.37 22.94
C CYS A 7 -14.08 -46.90 22.75
N THR A 8 -13.24 -47.68 22.07
CA THR A 8 -11.80 -47.40 21.93
C THR A 8 -11.51 -46.27 20.94
N GLY A 9 -12.35 -46.07 19.92
CA GLY A 9 -12.18 -45.00 18.92
C GLY A 9 -12.54 -43.60 19.41
N ARG A 10 -13.49 -43.46 20.34
CA ARG A 10 -13.93 -42.14 20.85
C ARG A 10 -12.94 -41.53 21.85
N ILE A 11 -12.26 -42.38 22.63
CA ILE A 11 -11.26 -41.94 23.62
C ILE A 11 -9.99 -41.44 22.93
N GLY A 12 -9.55 -42.10 21.85
CA GLY A 12 -8.37 -41.68 21.08
C GLY A 12 -8.53 -40.33 20.37
N VAL A 13 -9.73 -40.03 19.85
CA VAL A 13 -10.02 -38.75 19.18
C VAL A 13 -10.16 -37.61 20.20
N VAL A 14 -10.76 -37.85 21.37
CA VAL A 14 -10.86 -36.82 22.42
C VAL A 14 -9.47 -36.49 23.00
N ALA A 15 -8.60 -37.49 23.15
CA ALA A 15 -7.23 -37.28 23.59
C ALA A 15 -6.41 -36.46 22.58
N SER A 16 -6.55 -36.70 21.27
CA SER A 16 -5.81 -35.94 20.25
C SER A 16 -6.29 -34.49 20.13
N VAL A 17 -7.59 -34.24 20.26
CA VAL A 17 -8.15 -32.88 20.29
C VAL A 17 -7.69 -32.12 21.53
N ALA A 18 -7.68 -32.75 22.70
CA ALA A 18 -7.20 -32.13 23.93
C ALA A 18 -5.69 -31.79 23.85
N VAL A 19 -4.88 -32.67 23.28
CA VAL A 19 -3.44 -32.42 23.06
C VAL A 19 -3.23 -31.26 22.08
N ASN A 20 -3.97 -31.23 20.97
CA ASN A 20 -3.86 -30.14 19.99
C ASN A 20 -4.30 -28.78 20.56
N LEU A 21 -5.37 -28.74 21.36
CA LEU A 21 -5.81 -27.53 22.05
C LEU A 21 -4.80 -27.08 23.12
N ALA A 22 -4.19 -28.03 23.84
CA ALA A 22 -3.14 -27.73 24.81
C ALA A 22 -1.88 -27.17 24.12
N PHE A 23 -1.47 -27.75 22.99
CA PHE A 23 -0.36 -27.24 22.18
C PHE A 23 -0.65 -25.83 21.64
N LEU A 24 -1.87 -25.58 21.16
CA LEU A 24 -2.29 -24.27 20.67
C LEU A 24 -2.30 -23.24 21.81
N ALA A 25 -2.85 -23.59 22.97
CA ALA A 25 -2.84 -22.74 24.15
C ALA A 25 -1.41 -22.44 24.64
N MET A 26 -0.53 -23.45 24.63
CA MET A 26 0.87 -23.30 25.01
C MET A 26 1.65 -22.45 24.00
N TYR A 27 1.38 -22.60 22.70
CA TYR A 27 1.95 -21.79 21.63
C TYR A 27 1.54 -20.31 21.78
N ILE A 28 0.24 -20.05 21.98
CA ILE A 28 -0.28 -18.70 22.20
C ILE A 28 0.30 -18.10 23.49
N ARG A 29 0.33 -18.86 24.60
CA ARG A 29 0.87 -18.38 25.87
C ARG A 29 2.36 -18.06 25.79
N ARG A 30 3.16 -18.90 25.12
CA ARG A 30 4.60 -18.66 24.92
C ARG A 30 4.86 -17.46 24.02
N ARG A 31 4.06 -17.26 22.98
CA ARG A 31 4.25 -16.18 22.00
C ARG A 31 3.74 -14.82 22.46
N TYR A 32 2.65 -14.79 23.23
CA TYR A 32 2.01 -13.54 23.64
C TYR A 32 2.21 -13.17 25.11
N PHE A 33 2.43 -14.15 26.01
CA PHE A 33 2.51 -13.92 27.45
C PHE A 33 3.82 -14.42 28.09
N GLY A 34 4.68 -15.13 27.35
CA GLY A 34 5.89 -15.78 27.84
C GLY A 34 7.17 -14.94 27.83
N GLY A 35 7.04 -13.61 27.88
CA GLY A 35 8.15 -12.66 27.82
C GLY A 35 8.40 -11.95 29.15
N GLY A 36 8.70 -12.70 30.21
CA GLY A 36 9.13 -12.15 31.49
C GLY A 36 10.65 -12.16 31.63
N SER A 37 11.25 -10.97 31.63
CA SER A 37 12.66 -10.64 31.88
C SER A 37 13.65 -10.92 30.74
N ARG A 38 13.86 -9.90 29.89
CA ARG A 38 15.10 -9.74 29.13
C ARG A 38 15.41 -8.25 29.02
N SER A 39 16.48 -7.87 29.73
CA SER A 39 17.24 -6.60 29.70
C SER A 39 16.78 -5.57 28.67
N ASP A 40 16.46 -4.37 29.17
CA ASP A 40 16.50 -3.12 28.41
C ASP A 40 17.85 -3.01 27.69
N ASN A 41 17.81 -3.27 26.39
CA ASN A 41 18.61 -2.66 25.33
C ASN A 41 18.19 -3.36 24.04
N LYS A 42 16.93 -3.13 23.63
CA LYS A 42 16.58 -3.32 22.23
C LYS A 42 17.15 -2.12 21.49
N GLU A 43 18.41 -2.23 21.11
CA GLU A 43 18.95 -1.48 20.00
C GLU A 43 17.99 -1.76 18.83
N ILE A 44 17.09 -0.80 18.58
CA ILE A 44 16.33 -0.75 17.35
C ILE A 44 17.43 -0.70 16.30
N THR A 45 17.60 -1.80 15.57
CA THR A 45 18.47 -1.85 14.42
C THR A 45 17.81 -0.90 13.43
N THR A 46 18.19 0.38 13.51
CA THR A 46 17.85 1.38 12.52
C THR A 46 18.56 0.93 11.27
N VAL A 47 17.85 0.17 10.44
CA VAL A 47 18.29 -0.08 9.08
C VAL A 47 18.34 1.29 8.44
N GLU A 48 19.56 1.78 8.23
CA GLU A 48 19.77 3.03 7.50
C GLU A 48 19.02 2.91 6.17
N PRO A 49 18.13 3.86 5.85
CA PRO A 49 17.42 3.81 4.58
C PRO A 49 18.46 3.74 3.46
N SER A 50 18.24 2.82 2.50
CA SER A 50 19.07 2.76 1.30
C SER A 50 19.05 4.15 0.67
N LYS A 51 20.22 4.79 0.60
CA LYS A 51 20.36 6.09 -0.05
C LYS A 51 20.09 6.01 -1.56
N GLY A 52 19.94 4.79 -2.11
CA GLY A 52 19.69 4.53 -3.53
C GLY A 52 20.76 5.07 -4.48
N LYS A 53 21.82 5.67 -3.95
CA LYS A 53 22.80 6.46 -4.68
C LYS A 53 24.21 5.94 -4.37
N PRO A 54 25.04 5.71 -5.41
CA PRO A 54 26.43 5.35 -5.20
C PRO A 54 27.18 6.51 -4.49
N PRO A 55 28.33 6.22 -3.86
CA PRO A 55 29.21 7.26 -3.35
C PRO A 55 29.54 8.27 -4.44
N VAL A 56 29.49 9.57 -4.10
CA VAL A 56 29.85 10.63 -5.06
C VAL A 56 31.37 10.64 -5.22
N THR A 57 31.81 10.41 -6.44
CA THR A 57 33.20 10.49 -6.92
C THR A 57 33.36 11.68 -7.87
N PRO A 58 34.60 12.13 -8.16
CA PRO A 58 34.83 13.14 -9.20
C PRO A 58 34.26 12.77 -10.58
N ASP A 59 34.18 11.47 -10.89
CA ASP A 59 33.64 10.94 -12.15
C ASP A 59 32.12 10.69 -12.11
N SER A 60 31.44 11.11 -11.03
CA SER A 60 30.00 10.92 -10.89
C SER A 60 29.23 11.78 -11.88
N ILE A 61 28.27 11.15 -12.57
CA ILE A 61 27.41 11.83 -13.53
C ILE A 61 26.29 12.56 -12.79
N VAL A 62 26.14 13.86 -13.07
CA VAL A 62 24.97 14.63 -12.63
C VAL A 62 23.79 14.27 -13.53
N ASN A 63 22.94 13.34 -13.07
CA ASN A 63 21.75 12.93 -13.79
C ASN A 63 20.57 13.86 -13.46
N LEU A 64 20.12 14.62 -14.45
CA LEU A 64 18.92 15.48 -14.40
C LEU A 64 17.86 15.05 -15.44
N ASP A 65 17.99 13.85 -16.00
CA ASP A 65 17.08 13.32 -17.02
C ASP A 65 15.70 12.99 -16.42
N HIS A 66 15.68 12.54 -15.16
CA HIS A 66 14.47 12.21 -14.44
C HIS A 66 14.12 13.29 -13.42
N GLY A 67 12.85 13.67 -13.36
CA GLY A 67 12.30 14.56 -12.33
C GLY A 67 12.15 13.87 -10.96
N ASP A 68 13.15 13.11 -10.52
CA ASP A 68 13.15 12.41 -9.23
C ASP A 68 13.14 13.43 -8.07
N PRO A 69 12.06 13.53 -7.27
CA PRO A 69 11.82 14.66 -6.38
C PRO A 69 12.60 14.59 -5.05
N THR A 70 13.85 14.11 -5.08
CA THR A 70 14.71 13.99 -3.88
C THR A 70 15.04 15.34 -3.22
N LEU A 71 14.73 16.46 -3.87
CA LEU A 71 14.80 17.81 -3.28
C LEU A 71 14.06 17.92 -1.94
N PHE A 72 12.93 17.22 -1.78
CA PHE A 72 12.09 17.32 -0.57
C PHE A 72 12.56 16.45 0.60
N GLU A 73 13.61 15.65 0.44
CA GLU A 73 14.08 14.71 1.47
C GLU A 73 14.40 15.42 2.79
N LYS A 74 15.12 16.55 2.74
CA LYS A 74 15.48 17.33 3.94
C LYS A 74 14.27 17.88 4.69
N PHE A 75 13.21 18.26 3.96
CA PHE A 75 11.97 18.75 4.58
C PHE A 75 11.29 17.64 5.40
N TRP A 76 11.20 16.43 4.84
CA TRP A 76 10.60 15.29 5.53
C TRP A 76 11.45 14.81 6.72
N LEU A 77 12.77 14.81 6.59
CA LEU A 77 13.68 14.53 7.70
C LEU A 77 13.48 15.53 8.87
N ALA A 78 13.36 16.82 8.57
CA ALA A 78 13.13 17.85 9.58
C ALA A 78 11.75 17.74 10.25
N THR A 79 10.76 17.11 9.60
CA THR A 79 9.43 16.89 10.18
C THR A 79 9.46 15.87 11.32
N GLY A 80 10.46 14.97 11.33
CA GLY A 80 10.71 14.03 12.42
C GLY A 80 9.53 13.11 12.70
N HIS A 81 9.27 12.84 13.98
CA HIS A 81 8.25 11.88 14.43
C HIS A 81 6.81 12.23 13.99
N ARG A 82 6.55 13.48 13.59
CA ARG A 82 5.21 13.91 13.11
C ARG A 82 4.82 13.27 11.78
N ALA A 83 5.81 12.81 11.00
CA ALA A 83 5.59 12.09 9.74
C ALA A 83 5.69 10.57 9.91
N THR A 84 5.85 10.05 11.13
CA THR A 84 5.95 8.61 11.38
C THR A 84 4.57 7.95 11.22
N ILE A 85 4.52 6.90 10.41
CA ILE A 85 3.34 6.05 10.24
C ILE A 85 3.61 4.69 10.90
N VAL A 86 2.69 4.22 11.73
CA VAL A 86 2.71 2.87 12.32
C VAL A 86 1.58 2.06 11.70
N ILE A 87 1.93 0.96 11.05
CA ILE A 87 0.97 0.04 10.42
C ILE A 87 0.97 -1.27 11.21
N PRO A 88 -0.06 -1.57 12.02
CA PRO A 88 -0.23 -2.86 12.67
C PRO A 88 -0.33 -3.99 11.65
N GLY A 89 0.18 -5.18 11.99
CA GLY A 89 0.24 -6.32 11.04
C GLY A 89 -1.11 -6.86 10.56
N TRP A 90 -2.22 -6.44 11.17
CA TRP A 90 -3.58 -6.81 10.74
C TRP A 90 -4.28 -5.69 9.96
N GLN A 91 -3.71 -4.48 9.93
CA GLN A 91 -4.31 -3.35 9.24
C GLN A 91 -4.35 -3.62 7.72
N THR A 92 -5.41 -3.15 7.06
CA THR A 92 -5.59 -3.24 5.59
C THR A 92 -5.47 -4.66 4.99
N MET A 93 -5.88 -5.71 5.73
CA MET A 93 -5.93 -7.08 5.18
C MET A 93 -7.12 -7.33 4.24
N SER A 94 -8.18 -6.54 4.35
CA SER A 94 -9.36 -6.61 3.46
C SER A 94 -9.02 -5.99 2.10
N TYR A 95 -9.55 -6.56 1.02
CA TYR A 95 -9.52 -5.92 -0.30
C TYR A 95 -10.35 -4.63 -0.36
N PHE A 96 -11.36 -4.51 0.48
CA PHE A 96 -12.28 -3.38 0.48
C PHE A 96 -11.91 -2.38 1.57
N SER A 97 -11.78 -1.12 1.18
CA SER A 97 -11.59 0.03 2.08
C SER A 97 -12.92 0.66 2.46
N ASN A 98 -13.84 0.79 1.49
CA ASN A 98 -15.16 1.39 1.71
C ASN A 98 -16.20 0.83 0.72
N LEU A 99 -16.95 -0.19 1.15
CA LEU A 99 -18.01 -0.79 0.33
C LEU A 99 -19.14 0.19 -0.05
N GLY A 100 -19.34 1.25 0.71
CA GLY A 100 -20.36 2.28 0.42
C GLY A 100 -19.87 3.41 -0.47
N GLY A 101 -18.57 3.45 -0.80
CA GLY A 101 -17.97 4.47 -1.64
C GLY A 101 -18.07 4.14 -3.13
N PHE A 102 -18.07 5.17 -3.97
CA PHE A 102 -17.94 5.00 -5.42
C PHE A 102 -16.69 4.21 -5.79
N CYS A 103 -15.56 4.56 -5.15
CA CYS A 103 -14.30 3.86 -5.28
C CYS A 103 -14.09 2.97 -4.05
N TRP A 104 -14.44 1.68 -4.14
CA TRP A 104 -14.46 0.77 -2.98
C TRP A 104 -13.08 0.48 -2.38
N PHE A 105 -12.01 0.73 -3.13
CA PHE A 105 -10.61 0.61 -2.71
C PHE A 105 -9.98 1.95 -2.28
N LEU A 106 -10.79 3.01 -2.16
CA LEU A 106 -10.34 4.30 -1.63
C LEU A 106 -10.46 4.32 -0.11
N GLU A 107 -9.33 4.53 0.57
CA GLU A 107 -9.30 4.77 2.01
C GLU A 107 -10.01 6.09 2.38
N PRO A 108 -11.07 6.06 3.23
CA PRO A 108 -11.84 7.25 3.57
C PRO A 108 -11.02 8.38 4.21
N TRP A 109 -10.03 8.03 5.03
CA TRP A 109 -9.15 9.01 5.65
C TRP A 109 -8.27 9.72 4.63
N PHE A 110 -7.79 9.00 3.61
CA PHE A 110 -7.01 9.58 2.54
C PHE A 110 -7.85 10.55 1.70
N GLU A 111 -9.06 10.15 1.32
CA GLU A 111 -10.00 11.03 0.60
C GLU A 111 -10.22 12.35 1.35
N ARG A 112 -10.46 12.27 2.66
CA ARG A 112 -10.68 13.45 3.50
C ARG A 112 -9.48 14.40 3.49
N GLU A 113 -8.27 13.88 3.66
CA GLU A 113 -7.06 14.72 3.69
C GLU A 113 -6.74 15.32 2.32
N VAL A 114 -6.95 14.59 1.22
CA VAL A 114 -6.80 15.16 -0.14
C VAL A 114 -7.78 16.31 -0.38
N ARG A 115 -9.06 16.13 -0.03
CA ARG A 115 -10.07 17.20 -0.15
C ARG A 115 -9.72 18.40 0.73
N ARG A 116 -9.29 18.16 1.97
CA ARG A 116 -8.84 19.22 2.88
C ARG A 116 -7.65 19.98 2.31
N LEU A 117 -6.65 19.28 1.75
CA LEU A 117 -5.47 19.88 1.15
C LEU A 117 -5.86 20.82 -0.01
N HIS A 118 -6.70 20.36 -0.93
CA HIS A 118 -7.14 21.19 -2.06
C HIS A 118 -7.94 22.42 -1.62
N ARG A 119 -8.80 22.29 -0.60
CA ARG A 119 -9.51 23.45 -0.02
C ARG A 119 -8.56 24.44 0.65
N LEU A 120 -7.55 23.95 1.36
CA LEU A 120 -6.57 24.79 2.06
C LEU A 120 -5.68 25.56 1.08
N VAL A 121 -5.18 24.89 0.04
CA VAL A 121 -4.29 25.48 -0.97
C VAL A 121 -5.08 26.30 -1.99
N GLY A 122 -6.35 25.96 -2.22
CA GLY A 122 -7.20 26.63 -3.19
C GLY A 122 -6.84 26.33 -4.65
N ASN A 123 -6.15 25.21 -4.91
CA ASN A 123 -5.66 24.86 -6.25
C ASN A 123 -6.62 23.98 -7.07
N ALA A 124 -7.68 23.44 -6.47
CA ALA A 124 -8.70 22.66 -7.16
C ALA A 124 -10.06 22.73 -6.47
N VAL A 125 -11.14 22.71 -7.25
CA VAL A 125 -12.50 22.53 -6.74
C VAL A 125 -12.73 21.04 -6.52
N VAL A 126 -13.05 20.66 -5.29
CA VAL A 126 -13.28 19.25 -4.91
C VAL A 126 -14.74 18.92 -4.64
N ASP A 127 -15.55 19.91 -4.29
CA ASP A 127 -16.96 19.71 -3.95
C ASP A 127 -17.78 19.42 -5.22
N GLY A 128 -18.63 18.39 -5.17
CA GLY A 128 -19.40 17.91 -6.33
C GLY A 128 -18.66 16.91 -7.23
N TYR A 129 -17.40 16.57 -6.93
CA TYR A 129 -16.59 15.62 -7.72
C TYR A 129 -16.31 14.32 -6.96
N TYR A 130 -16.30 13.20 -7.70
CA TYR A 130 -15.81 11.91 -7.21
C TYR A 130 -14.27 11.91 -7.17
N LEU A 131 -13.71 11.29 -6.14
CA LEU A 131 -12.27 11.07 -6.04
C LEU A 131 -11.94 9.62 -6.44
N LEU A 132 -10.98 9.47 -7.35
CA LEU A 132 -10.45 8.19 -7.78
C LEU A 132 -8.96 8.13 -7.43
N VAL A 133 -8.49 6.97 -6.98
CA VAL A 133 -7.08 6.72 -6.69
C VAL A 133 -6.49 5.73 -7.68
N GLY A 134 -5.21 5.89 -7.95
CA GLY A 134 -4.42 5.00 -8.79
C GLY A 134 -2.95 5.03 -8.37
N THR A 135 -2.20 4.03 -8.83
CA THR A 135 -0.77 3.90 -8.62
C THR A 135 -0.03 4.90 -9.50
N GLY A 136 -0.03 6.15 -9.06
CA GLY A 136 0.52 7.29 -9.80
C GLY A 136 -0.46 7.87 -10.82
N SER A 137 -0.19 9.10 -11.23
CA SER A 137 -1.00 9.81 -12.24
C SER A 137 -0.93 9.17 -13.62
N THR A 138 0.13 8.41 -13.92
CA THR A 138 0.27 7.59 -15.14
C THR A 138 -0.93 6.65 -15.30
N GLN A 139 -1.24 5.84 -14.28
CA GLN A 139 -2.37 4.92 -14.33
C GLN A 139 -3.70 5.67 -14.48
N LEU A 140 -3.88 6.76 -13.74
CA LEU A 140 -5.12 7.55 -13.79
C LEU A 140 -5.33 8.21 -15.15
N PHE A 141 -4.26 8.66 -15.81
CA PHE A 141 -4.33 9.24 -17.15
C PHE A 141 -4.79 8.19 -18.17
N GLN A 142 -4.20 6.99 -18.14
CA GLN A 142 -4.62 5.88 -19.01
C GLN A 142 -6.08 5.48 -18.73
N ALA A 143 -6.46 5.36 -17.46
CA ALA A 143 -7.84 5.06 -17.09
C ALA A 143 -8.83 6.12 -17.58
N ALA A 144 -8.45 7.40 -17.52
CA ALA A 144 -9.27 8.49 -18.06
C ALA A 144 -9.40 8.44 -19.59
N LEU A 145 -8.31 8.16 -20.31
CA LEU A 145 -8.36 7.96 -21.77
C LEU A 145 -9.27 6.79 -22.15
N TYR A 146 -9.13 5.68 -21.44
CA TYR A 146 -9.98 4.50 -21.64
C TYR A 146 -11.45 4.83 -21.39
N ALA A 147 -11.77 5.47 -20.26
CA ALA A 147 -13.14 5.82 -19.88
C ALA A 147 -13.80 6.83 -20.84
N LEU A 148 -13.01 7.70 -21.48
CA LEU A 148 -13.51 8.68 -22.45
C LEU A 148 -13.62 8.09 -23.87
N SER A 149 -12.92 7.01 -24.17
CA SER A 149 -12.87 6.43 -25.52
C SER A 149 -14.23 5.89 -25.97
N PRO A 150 -14.59 6.00 -27.27
CA PRO A 150 -15.85 5.48 -27.77
C PRO A 150 -15.90 3.95 -27.63
N ASN A 151 -17.02 3.42 -27.13
CA ASN A 151 -17.17 1.99 -26.89
C ASN A 151 -17.55 1.16 -28.13
N GLU A 152 -18.15 1.78 -29.16
CA GLU A 152 -18.96 1.00 -30.13
C GLU A 152 -18.43 0.94 -31.56
N ASP A 153 -17.60 1.89 -32.00
CA ASP A 153 -17.35 2.05 -33.45
C ASP A 153 -15.98 1.54 -33.91
N GLY A 154 -15.15 1.00 -32.99
CA GLY A 154 -13.77 0.59 -33.26
C GLY A 154 -12.86 1.72 -33.78
N THR A 155 -13.38 2.95 -33.82
CA THR A 155 -12.69 4.13 -34.33
C THR A 155 -11.80 4.69 -33.23
N PRO A 156 -10.47 4.77 -33.44
CA PRO A 156 -9.57 5.29 -32.42
C PRO A 156 -9.88 6.73 -32.06
N MET A 157 -9.88 7.07 -30.77
CA MET A 157 -9.92 8.46 -30.32
C MET A 157 -8.57 9.13 -30.61
N SER A 158 -8.60 10.33 -31.20
CA SER A 158 -7.41 11.16 -31.31
C SER A 158 -7.05 11.75 -29.94
N VAL A 159 -5.90 11.36 -29.40
CA VAL A 159 -5.34 11.90 -28.14
C VAL A 159 -4.19 12.84 -28.49
N VAL A 160 -4.36 14.13 -28.21
CA VAL A 160 -3.39 15.17 -28.58
C VAL A 160 -3.00 16.06 -27.40
N SER A 161 -1.81 16.67 -27.49
CA SER A 161 -1.35 17.71 -26.57
C SER A 161 -0.68 18.84 -27.30
N PRO A 162 -0.89 20.11 -26.89
CA PRO A 162 -0.06 21.22 -27.34
C PRO A 162 1.42 20.97 -27.01
N ALA A 163 2.31 21.32 -27.94
CA ALA A 163 3.76 21.25 -27.75
C ALA A 163 4.30 22.53 -27.07
N PRO A 164 5.37 22.43 -26.26
CA PRO A 164 6.04 21.20 -25.82
C PRO A 164 5.18 20.41 -24.82
N TYR A 165 5.25 19.08 -24.89
CA TYR A 165 4.45 18.17 -24.09
C TYR A 165 5.31 17.19 -23.28
N TYR A 166 4.66 16.56 -22.30
CA TYR A 166 5.27 15.54 -21.46
C TYR A 166 5.53 14.28 -22.30
N SER A 167 6.80 13.90 -22.42
CA SER A 167 7.32 12.89 -23.37
C SER A 167 6.81 11.47 -23.12
N VAL A 168 6.43 11.14 -21.88
CA VAL A 168 5.83 9.82 -21.56
C VAL A 168 4.57 9.55 -22.39
N ARG A 169 3.88 10.60 -22.86
CA ARG A 169 2.67 10.47 -23.69
C ARG A 169 2.91 9.93 -25.10
N THR A 170 4.16 9.92 -25.56
CA THR A 170 4.55 9.40 -26.88
C THR A 170 5.23 8.04 -26.82
N ASP A 171 5.41 7.47 -25.63
CA ASP A 171 6.01 6.15 -25.46
C ASP A 171 5.00 5.04 -25.83
N PRO A 172 5.28 4.15 -26.80
CA PRO A 172 4.38 3.04 -27.15
C PRO A 172 4.01 2.14 -25.97
N SER A 173 4.90 2.03 -24.98
CA SER A 173 4.63 1.24 -23.76
C SER A 173 3.57 1.88 -22.85
N PHE A 174 3.30 3.18 -23.03
CA PHE A 174 2.23 3.91 -22.33
C PHE A 174 0.84 3.70 -22.96
N MET A 175 0.76 3.22 -24.20
CA MET A 175 -0.51 2.97 -24.90
C MET A 175 -0.97 1.50 -24.88
N MET A 176 -0.19 0.58 -24.29
CA MET A 176 -0.45 -0.87 -24.33
C MET A 176 -0.93 -1.50 -23.00
N THR A 177 -1.46 -0.71 -22.06
CA THR A 177 -2.14 -1.24 -20.86
C THR A 177 -3.61 -0.87 -20.84
#